data_AF-A0A925FUM2-F1
#
_entry.id   AF-A0A925FUM2-F1
#
_cell.length_a   1.000
_cell.length_b   1.000
_cell.length_c   1.000
_cell.angle_alpha   90.00
_cell.angle_beta   90.00
_cell.angle_gamma   90.00
#
_symmetry.space_group_name_H-M   'P 1'
#
loop_
_entity.id
_entity.type
_entity.pdbx_description
1 polymer ?
#
loop_
_entity_poly.entity_id
_entity_poly.type
_entity_poly.pdbx_seq_one_letter_code
_entity_poly.pdbx_strand_id
1 'polypeptide(L)'
;PHDAKLYDDAAENQLIELVKSCKKVIAWGEIGLDYYYDHSPRDVQAEVFRRQIRTARNLGLPIVIHSRGADDETVEILTDECSYDSFRGIMHCFGGTPEMAKALMEIGFLISFAGNVTFKKADNLRDAARVVPLEKLLIETDCPFLTPEPFRGKRNEPGFVVNTAKYLADFYGVTLERLAEQTTANFMEFFGVVVAEPPASAGGTNQC
;
A
#
# COMPACT_ATOMS: atom_id res chain seq x y z
N PRO A 1 -0.19 -9.43 9.75
CA PRO A 1 0.38 -9.19 11.11
C PRO A 1 -0.45 -9.83 12.24
N HIS A 2 -1.77 -9.64 12.25
CA HIS A 2 -2.63 -10.06 13.38
C HIS A 2 -2.61 -11.57 13.66
N ASP A 3 -2.55 -12.38 12.60
CA ASP A 3 -2.57 -13.84 12.67
C ASP A 3 -1.17 -14.49 12.58
N ALA A 4 -0.10 -13.75 12.86
CA ALA A 4 1.28 -14.27 12.75
C ALA A 4 1.48 -15.57 13.57
N LYS A 5 0.86 -15.69 14.74
CA LYS A 5 0.90 -16.93 15.56
C LYS A 5 0.32 -18.19 14.89
N LEU A 6 -0.44 -18.03 13.81
CA LEU A 6 -1.03 -19.13 13.03
C LEU A 6 -0.22 -19.43 11.76
N TYR A 7 0.86 -18.68 11.50
CA TYR A 7 1.69 -18.85 10.32
C TYR A 7 2.71 -19.97 10.53
N ASP A 8 2.36 -21.17 10.11
CA ASP A 8 3.22 -22.36 10.10
C ASP A 8 3.57 -22.82 8.68
N ASP A 9 4.32 -23.91 8.57
CA ASP A 9 4.73 -24.48 7.29
C ASP A 9 3.53 -24.90 6.42
N ALA A 10 2.43 -25.33 7.03
CA ALA A 10 1.24 -25.74 6.29
C ALA A 10 0.54 -24.52 5.68
N ALA A 11 0.39 -23.44 6.45
CA ALA A 11 -0.16 -22.17 5.99
C ALA A 11 0.70 -21.55 4.88
N GLU A 12 2.03 -21.51 5.05
CA GLU A 12 2.96 -21.00 4.03
C GLU A 12 2.84 -21.79 2.72
N ASN A 13 2.87 -23.13 2.80
CA ASN A 13 2.73 -23.98 1.62
C ASN A 13 1.39 -23.78 0.91
N GLN A 14 0.30 -23.61 1.65
CA GLN A 14 -1.01 -23.35 1.06
C GLN A 14 -1.03 -22.01 0.29
N LEU A 15 -0.42 -20.95 0.85
CA LEU A 15 -0.30 -19.66 0.16
C LEU A 15 0.57 -19.76 -1.10
N ILE A 16 1.69 -20.50 -1.03
CA ILE A 16 2.56 -20.76 -2.18
C ILE A 16 1.78 -21.48 -3.31
N GLU A 17 0.97 -22.48 -2.98
CA GLU A 17 0.17 -23.19 -3.99
C GLU A 17 -0.93 -22.31 -4.59
N LEU A 18 -1.51 -21.39 -3.82
CA LEU A 18 -2.44 -20.38 -4.36
C LEU A 18 -1.75 -19.42 -5.34
N VAL A 19 -0.54 -18.95 -5.01
CA VAL A 19 0.27 -18.12 -5.90
C VAL A 19 0.56 -18.84 -7.22
N LYS A 20 1.02 -20.10 -7.15
CA LYS A 20 1.38 -20.88 -8.35
C LYS A 20 0.17 -21.21 -9.23
N SER A 21 -1.00 -21.41 -8.62
CA SER A 21 -2.21 -21.81 -9.36
C SER A 21 -3.01 -20.63 -9.93
N CYS A 22 -2.73 -19.38 -9.49
CA CYS A 22 -3.50 -18.21 -9.89
C CYS A 22 -2.63 -17.11 -10.51
N LYS A 23 -2.69 -16.98 -11.84
CA LYS A 23 -1.98 -15.91 -12.59
C LYS A 23 -2.42 -14.47 -12.25
N LYS A 24 -3.49 -14.30 -11.47
CA LYS A 24 -3.98 -12.98 -11.05
C LYS A 24 -3.29 -12.48 -9.77
N VAL A 25 -2.51 -13.32 -9.10
CA VAL A 25 -1.74 -12.90 -7.92
C VAL A 25 -0.54 -12.09 -8.38
N ILE A 26 -0.46 -10.84 -7.95
CA ILE A 26 0.56 -9.88 -8.37
C ILE A 26 1.48 -9.41 -7.21
N ALA A 27 1.15 -9.78 -5.97
CA ALA A 27 1.89 -9.39 -4.78
C ALA A 27 1.73 -10.43 -3.67
N TRP A 28 2.68 -10.45 -2.73
CA TRP A 28 2.56 -11.15 -1.46
C TRP A 28 2.19 -10.18 -0.35
N GLY A 29 1.06 -10.40 0.32
CA GLY A 29 0.58 -9.47 1.34
C GLY A 29 -0.84 -9.79 1.80
N GLU A 30 -1.32 -9.11 2.84
CA GLU A 30 -0.62 -8.06 3.61
C GLU A 30 0.23 -8.66 4.75
N ILE A 31 1.50 -8.26 4.83
CA ILE A 31 2.46 -8.71 5.86
C ILE A 31 3.03 -7.51 6.62
N GLY A 32 3.69 -7.74 7.76
CA GLY A 32 4.34 -6.66 8.52
C GLY A 32 4.06 -6.76 10.01
N LEU A 33 3.99 -5.60 10.69
CA LEU A 33 3.94 -5.47 12.16
C LEU A 33 2.75 -4.62 12.61
N ASP A 34 2.01 -5.08 13.62
CA ASP A 34 0.96 -4.32 14.28
C ASP A 34 1.10 -4.41 15.80
N TYR A 35 1.68 -3.38 16.39
CA TYR A 35 1.88 -3.26 17.84
C TYR A 35 0.80 -2.42 18.52
N TYR A 36 -0.19 -1.97 17.75
CA TYR A 36 -1.34 -1.26 18.29
C TYR A 36 -2.38 -2.24 18.82
N TYR A 37 -2.74 -3.26 18.02
CA TYR A 37 -3.68 -4.30 18.45
C TYR A 37 -3.00 -5.46 19.16
N ASP A 38 -1.73 -5.74 18.81
CA ASP A 38 -0.89 -6.75 19.48
C ASP A 38 -1.55 -8.13 19.59
N HIS A 39 -2.27 -8.55 18.53
CA HIS A 39 -3.04 -9.81 18.48
C HIS A 39 -2.17 -11.07 18.39
N SER A 40 -0.88 -10.90 18.04
CA SER A 40 0.16 -11.93 18.04
C SER A 40 1.40 -11.38 18.73
N PRO A 41 2.19 -12.20 19.45
CA PRO A 41 3.43 -11.77 20.10
C PRO A 41 4.37 -11.07 19.12
N ARG A 42 5.01 -9.98 19.55
CA ARG A 42 5.80 -9.11 18.65
C ARG A 42 6.99 -9.81 18.02
N ASP A 43 7.67 -10.67 18.79
CA ASP A 43 8.74 -11.54 18.32
C ASP A 43 8.26 -12.50 17.23
N VAL A 44 7.08 -13.10 17.43
CA VAL A 44 6.44 -13.96 16.41
C VAL A 44 6.03 -13.16 15.17
N GLN A 45 5.48 -11.94 15.33
CA GLN A 45 5.20 -11.06 14.18
C GLN A 45 6.47 -10.76 13.37
N ALA A 46 7.57 -10.43 14.06
CA ALA A 46 8.84 -10.07 13.44
C ALA A 46 9.52 -11.26 12.74
N GLU A 47 9.45 -12.46 13.32
CA GLU A 47 9.94 -13.69 12.69
C GLU A 47 9.13 -14.04 11.43
N VAL A 48 7.80 -14.05 11.56
CA VAL A 48 6.88 -14.36 10.46
C VAL A 48 6.98 -13.31 9.35
N PHE A 49 7.20 -12.04 9.70
CA PHE A 49 7.40 -10.99 8.71
C PHE A 49 8.66 -11.24 7.87
N ARG A 50 9.81 -11.49 8.50
CA ARG A 50 11.06 -11.86 7.79
C ARG A 50 10.88 -13.12 6.94
N ARG A 51 10.26 -14.15 7.50
CA ARG A 51 9.97 -15.41 6.79
C ARG A 51 9.16 -15.16 5.52
N GLN A 52 8.08 -14.39 5.62
CA GLN A 52 7.23 -14.07 4.47
C GLN A 52 7.92 -13.19 3.42
N ILE A 53 8.79 -12.25 3.83
CA ILE A 53 9.61 -11.48 2.89
C ILE A 53 10.47 -12.43 2.06
N ARG A 54 11.18 -13.38 2.70
CA ARG A 54 12.02 -14.35 2.01
C ARG A 54 11.21 -15.26 1.08
N THR A 55 10.02 -15.68 1.50
CA THR A 55 9.10 -16.46 0.65
C THR A 55 8.66 -15.66 -0.58
N ALA A 56 8.26 -14.40 -0.41
CA ALA A 56 7.89 -13.50 -1.52
C ALA A 56 9.06 -13.29 -2.50
N ARG A 57 10.28 -13.09 -1.97
CA ARG A 57 11.52 -12.99 -2.77
C ARG A 57 11.74 -14.24 -3.63
N ASN A 58 11.63 -15.43 -3.04
CA ASN A 58 11.79 -16.69 -3.77
C ASN A 58 10.75 -16.89 -4.88
N LEU A 59 9.57 -16.30 -4.72
CA LEU A 59 8.49 -16.32 -5.72
C LEU A 59 8.61 -15.19 -6.76
N GLY A 60 9.56 -14.25 -6.59
CA GLY A 60 9.69 -13.08 -7.46
C GLY A 60 8.51 -12.11 -7.35
N LEU A 61 7.78 -12.11 -6.23
CA LEU A 61 6.64 -11.23 -6.01
C LEU A 61 7.02 -10.01 -5.17
N PRO A 62 6.56 -8.81 -5.53
CA PRO A 62 6.65 -7.66 -4.63
C PRO A 62 5.77 -7.87 -3.39
N ILE A 63 6.06 -7.13 -2.33
CA ILE A 63 5.36 -7.23 -1.04
C ILE A 63 4.44 -6.04 -0.77
N VAL A 64 3.33 -6.28 -0.09
CA VAL A 64 2.46 -5.22 0.46
C VAL A 64 2.56 -5.24 1.98
N ILE A 65 2.99 -4.12 2.55
CA ILE A 65 3.34 -4.00 3.96
C ILE A 65 2.33 -3.17 4.73
N HIS A 66 1.93 -3.69 5.88
CA HIS A 66 1.28 -2.95 6.95
C HIS A 66 2.23 -2.77 8.12
N SER A 67 2.27 -1.54 8.62
CA SER A 67 2.98 -1.21 9.84
C SER A 67 2.16 -0.28 10.69
N ARG A 68 2.04 -0.61 11.97
CA ARG A 68 1.33 0.24 12.93
C ARG A 68 1.97 0.21 14.30
N GLY A 69 2.49 1.36 14.73
CA GLY A 69 3.17 1.51 16.01
C GLY A 69 4.50 0.73 16.09
N ALA A 70 5.10 0.47 14.93
CA ALA A 70 6.26 -0.40 14.76
C ALA A 70 7.23 0.14 13.69
N ASP A 71 7.27 1.47 13.52
CA ASP A 71 7.94 2.16 12.42
C ASP A 71 9.44 1.78 12.34
N ASP A 72 10.18 1.93 13.45
CA ASP A 72 11.62 1.67 13.49
C ASP A 72 11.96 0.20 13.14
N GLU A 73 11.29 -0.77 13.77
CA GLU A 73 11.53 -2.19 13.52
C GLU A 73 11.08 -2.61 12.11
N THR A 74 10.03 -1.98 11.58
CA THR A 74 9.61 -2.19 10.19
C THR A 74 10.68 -1.72 9.21
N VAL A 75 11.24 -0.52 9.43
CA VAL A 75 12.33 0.01 8.59
C VAL A 75 13.57 -0.86 8.70
N GLU A 76 13.93 -1.30 9.91
CA GLU A 76 15.06 -2.21 10.14
C GLU A 76 14.89 -3.52 9.34
N ILE A 77 13.77 -4.22 9.52
CA ILE A 77 13.48 -5.49 8.82
C ILE A 77 13.51 -5.31 7.31
N LEU A 78 12.86 -4.27 6.80
CA LEU A 78 12.80 -4.04 5.36
C LEU A 78 14.16 -3.65 4.80
N THR A 79 14.96 -2.89 5.53
CA THR A 79 16.33 -2.56 5.11
C THR A 79 17.18 -3.82 5.04
N ASP A 80 17.13 -4.66 6.07
CA ASP A 80 17.93 -5.90 6.13
C ASP A 80 17.51 -6.91 5.05
N GLU A 81 16.20 -7.10 4.87
CA GLU A 81 15.69 -8.15 3.98
C GLU A 81 15.45 -7.67 2.54
N CYS A 82 15.43 -6.36 2.26
CA CYS A 82 15.04 -5.82 0.94
C CYS A 82 16.05 -4.87 0.29
N SER A 83 17.08 -4.38 0.99
CA SER A 83 18.07 -3.45 0.40
C SER A 83 18.95 -4.05 -0.71
N TYR A 84 18.89 -5.37 -0.87
CA TYR A 84 19.65 -6.12 -1.87
C TYR A 84 18.73 -6.57 -3.02
N ASP A 85 19.24 -6.51 -4.26
CA ASP A 85 18.64 -7.12 -5.47
C ASP A 85 17.36 -6.48 -6.05
N SER A 86 17.21 -5.16 -6.00
CA SER A 86 16.06 -4.43 -6.59
C SER A 86 14.69 -4.95 -6.13
N PHE A 87 14.61 -5.56 -4.94
CA PHE A 87 13.35 -6.02 -4.38
C PHE A 87 12.47 -4.82 -4.01
N ARG A 88 11.16 -4.91 -4.27
CA ARG A 88 10.25 -3.75 -4.17
C ARG A 88 9.02 -4.09 -3.37
N GLY A 89 8.46 -3.09 -2.73
CA GLY A 89 7.22 -3.23 -1.98
C GLY A 89 6.37 -1.97 -2.00
N ILE A 90 5.16 -2.10 -1.48
CA ILE A 90 4.25 -0.98 -1.21
C ILE A 90 4.10 -0.91 0.30
N MET A 91 4.37 0.26 0.87
CA MET A 91 3.92 0.56 2.23
C MET A 91 2.47 1.04 2.12
N HIS A 92 1.54 0.12 2.37
CA HIS A 92 0.11 0.37 2.27
C HIS A 92 -0.36 1.23 3.44
N CYS A 93 -1.47 1.95 3.24
CA CYS A 93 -2.13 2.80 4.23
C CYS A 93 -1.13 3.51 5.15
N PHE A 94 -0.18 4.24 4.54
CA PHE A 94 0.95 4.80 5.24
C PHE A 94 0.50 5.58 6.46
N GLY A 95 1.12 5.31 7.61
CA GLY A 95 0.80 5.90 8.90
C GLY A 95 2.01 6.36 9.70
N GLY A 96 3.21 6.24 9.13
CA GLY A 96 4.48 6.51 9.79
C GLY A 96 5.00 7.94 9.62
N THR A 97 6.28 8.14 9.90
CA THR A 97 6.96 9.43 9.88
C THR A 97 7.52 9.81 8.49
N PRO A 98 7.86 11.09 8.24
CA PRO A 98 8.62 11.49 7.05
C PRO A 98 9.95 10.74 6.90
N GLU A 99 10.62 10.43 8.01
CA GLU A 99 11.88 9.69 8.04
C GLU A 99 11.68 8.25 7.56
N MET A 100 10.63 7.57 8.04
CA MET A 100 10.25 6.25 7.58
C MET A 100 9.93 6.26 6.07
N ALA A 101 9.14 7.24 5.60
CA ALA A 101 8.80 7.34 4.18
C ALA A 101 10.07 7.46 3.31
N LYS A 102 11.04 8.31 3.70
CA LYS A 102 12.31 8.46 2.99
C LYS A 102 13.12 7.17 2.96
N ALA A 103 13.31 6.54 4.12
CA ALA A 103 14.08 5.29 4.23
C ALA A 103 13.50 4.19 3.32
N LEU A 104 12.17 4.05 3.30
CA LEU A 104 11.49 3.06 2.46
C LEU A 104 11.62 3.38 0.96
N MET A 105 11.53 4.66 0.58
CA MET A 105 11.71 5.06 -0.83
C MET A 105 13.14 4.83 -1.32
N GLU A 106 14.15 4.97 -0.46
CA GLU A 106 15.55 4.69 -0.77
C GLU A 106 15.77 3.21 -1.13
N ILE A 107 15.04 2.29 -0.48
CA ILE A 107 15.04 0.85 -0.81
C ILE A 107 13.98 0.45 -1.85
N GLY A 108 13.42 1.42 -2.58
CA GLY A 108 12.59 1.15 -3.75
C GLY A 108 11.09 0.96 -3.49
N PHE A 109 10.59 1.30 -2.29
CA PHE A 109 9.16 1.16 -1.98
C PHE A 109 8.34 2.33 -2.54
N LEU A 110 7.08 2.03 -2.86
CA LEU A 110 6.04 3.03 -3.07
C LEU A 110 5.28 3.27 -1.76
N ILE A 111 4.77 4.48 -1.58
CA ILE A 111 4.04 4.91 -0.38
C ILE A 111 2.58 5.16 -0.76
N SER A 112 1.66 4.38 -0.18
CA SER A 112 0.23 4.48 -0.47
C SER A 112 -0.50 5.21 0.66
N PHE A 113 -1.31 6.21 0.32
CA PHE A 113 -2.15 6.91 1.29
C PHE A 113 -3.63 6.52 1.13
N ALA A 114 -4.26 6.21 2.26
CA ALA A 114 -5.69 5.95 2.34
C ALA A 114 -6.48 7.22 2.72
N GLY A 115 -7.79 7.07 2.95
CA GLY A 115 -8.67 8.20 3.24
C GLY A 115 -8.36 8.95 4.55
N ASN A 116 -7.57 8.37 5.45
CA ASN A 116 -7.11 9.00 6.68
C ASN A 116 -6.29 10.28 6.46
N VAL A 117 -5.62 10.46 5.31
CA VAL A 117 -4.89 11.69 4.97
C VAL A 117 -5.80 12.93 4.89
N THR A 118 -7.07 12.71 4.58
CA THR A 118 -8.09 13.77 4.50
C THR A 118 -8.57 14.24 5.88
N PHE A 119 -8.23 13.52 6.96
CA PHE A 119 -8.77 13.81 8.29
C PHE A 119 -8.19 15.11 8.85
N LYS A 120 -9.03 15.87 9.56
CA LYS A 120 -8.65 17.15 10.17
C LYS A 120 -7.38 17.07 11.02
N LYS A 121 -7.18 15.98 11.77
CA LYS A 121 -6.04 15.79 12.69
C LYS A 121 -4.89 14.94 12.13
N ALA A 122 -4.80 14.76 10.81
CA ALA A 122 -3.77 13.95 10.16
C ALA A 122 -2.55 14.77 9.72
N ASP A 123 -2.11 15.75 10.53
CA ASP A 123 -0.97 16.62 10.19
C ASP A 123 0.32 15.81 10.06
N ASN A 124 0.55 14.84 10.96
CA ASN A 124 1.68 13.91 10.87
C ASN A 124 1.70 13.16 9.54
N LEU A 125 0.54 12.72 9.06
CA LEU A 125 0.44 11.98 7.80
C LEU A 125 0.68 12.91 6.60
N ARG A 126 0.24 14.15 6.69
CA ARG A 126 0.55 15.18 5.69
C ARG A 126 2.03 15.56 5.69
N ASP A 127 2.67 15.62 6.85
CA ASP A 127 4.11 15.86 6.95
C ASP A 127 4.89 14.77 6.20
N ALA A 128 4.48 13.50 6.34
CA ALA A 128 5.04 12.41 5.56
C ALA A 128 4.71 12.53 4.07
N ALA A 129 3.48 12.90 3.69
CA ALA A 129 3.14 13.13 2.29
C ALA A 129 4.04 14.21 1.65
N ARG A 130 4.41 15.28 2.36
CA ARG A 130 5.28 16.34 1.79
C ARG A 130 6.62 15.83 1.27
N VAL A 131 7.14 14.72 1.81
CA VAL A 131 8.44 14.18 1.40
C VAL A 131 8.33 13.12 0.31
N VAL A 132 7.12 12.67 -0.02
CA VAL A 132 6.85 11.65 -1.05
C VAL A 132 6.66 12.34 -2.40
N PRO A 133 7.55 12.16 -3.39
CA PRO A 133 7.34 12.67 -4.73
C PRO A 133 6.21 11.91 -5.44
N LEU A 134 5.57 12.53 -6.43
CA LEU A 134 4.41 11.93 -7.11
C LEU A 134 4.73 10.58 -7.77
N GLU A 135 5.97 10.36 -8.19
CA GLU A 135 6.47 9.12 -8.82
C GLU A 135 6.61 7.96 -7.82
N LYS A 136 6.54 8.24 -6.52
CA LYS A 136 6.57 7.25 -5.43
C LYS A 136 5.23 7.09 -4.73
N LEU A 137 4.22 7.85 -5.15
CA LEU A 137 2.90 7.92 -4.53
C LEU A 137 1.96 6.84 -5.09
N LEU A 138 1.22 6.20 -4.22
CA LEU A 138 -0.02 5.48 -4.53
C LEU A 138 -1.17 6.02 -3.68
N ILE A 139 -2.39 5.69 -4.10
CA ILE A 139 -3.61 5.99 -3.35
C ILE A 139 -4.47 4.74 -3.25
N GLU A 140 -5.17 4.62 -2.12
CA GLU A 140 -6.04 3.50 -1.86
C GLU A 140 -7.21 3.90 -0.95
N THR A 141 -8.05 2.92 -0.61
CA THR A 141 -9.17 3.12 0.31
C THR A 141 -8.97 2.44 1.66
N ASP A 142 -8.31 1.28 1.67
CA ASP A 142 -8.36 0.34 2.80
C ASP A 142 -9.81 -0.03 3.19
N CYS A 143 -10.70 -0.14 2.19
CA CYS A 143 -12.10 -0.43 2.48
C CYS A 143 -12.26 -1.83 3.11
N PRO A 144 -13.12 -1.98 4.15
CA PRO A 144 -14.22 -1.10 4.53
C PRO A 144 -13.87 0.03 5.53
N PHE A 145 -12.59 0.22 5.87
CA PHE A 145 -12.11 1.17 6.87
C PHE A 145 -11.73 2.53 6.28
N LEU A 146 -11.40 3.49 7.14
CA LEU A 146 -10.75 4.75 6.79
C LEU A 146 -11.44 5.61 5.71
N THR A 147 -12.77 5.65 5.73
CA THR A 147 -13.57 6.46 4.80
C THR A 147 -13.12 7.92 4.79
N PRO A 148 -12.71 8.47 3.63
CA PRO A 148 -12.23 9.85 3.53
C PRO A 148 -13.34 10.88 3.82
N GLU A 149 -12.95 12.09 4.20
CA GLU A 149 -13.84 13.25 4.19
C GLU A 149 -14.39 13.46 2.75
N PRO A 150 -15.67 13.87 2.58
CA PRO A 150 -16.64 14.25 3.62
C PRO A 150 -17.48 13.08 4.17
N PHE A 151 -17.13 11.83 3.85
CA PHE A 151 -17.91 10.64 4.22
C PHE A 151 -17.44 9.96 5.51
N ARG A 152 -16.54 10.60 6.25
CA ARG A 152 -15.92 10.06 7.46
C ARG A 152 -16.97 9.51 8.44
N GLY A 153 -16.69 8.33 8.98
CA GLY A 153 -17.59 7.61 9.90
C GLY A 153 -18.62 6.71 9.22
N LYS A 154 -18.74 6.74 7.89
CA LYS A 154 -19.50 5.74 7.11
C LYS A 154 -18.59 4.55 6.76
N ARG A 155 -19.18 3.46 6.24
CA ARG A 155 -18.43 2.35 5.64
C ARG A 155 -17.73 2.83 4.36
N ASN A 156 -16.48 2.44 4.17
CA ASN A 156 -15.72 2.81 2.98
C ASN A 156 -16.00 1.86 1.81
N GLU A 157 -15.73 2.33 0.60
CA GLU A 157 -15.85 1.56 -0.64
C GLU A 157 -14.80 2.02 -1.67
N PRO A 158 -14.43 1.17 -2.66
CA PRO A 158 -13.43 1.53 -3.67
C PRO A 158 -13.72 2.85 -4.39
N GLY A 159 -14.99 3.16 -4.65
CA GLY A 159 -15.41 4.40 -5.31
C GLY A 159 -15.03 5.68 -4.55
N PHE A 160 -14.76 5.59 -3.24
CA PHE A 160 -14.35 6.73 -2.44
C PHE A 160 -12.88 7.10 -2.58
N VAL A 161 -12.06 6.30 -3.28
CA VAL A 161 -10.65 6.65 -3.58
C VAL A 161 -10.51 8.01 -4.26
N VAL A 162 -11.53 8.42 -5.03
CA VAL A 162 -11.59 9.73 -5.69
C VAL A 162 -11.49 10.89 -4.70
N ASN A 163 -11.97 10.73 -3.46
CA ASN A 163 -11.90 11.78 -2.44
C ASN A 163 -10.49 11.88 -1.86
N THR A 164 -9.81 10.75 -1.66
CA THR A 164 -8.37 10.72 -1.33
C THR A 164 -7.54 11.37 -2.44
N ALA A 165 -7.85 11.04 -3.70
CA ALA A 165 -7.19 11.62 -4.87
C ALA A 165 -7.36 13.14 -4.94
N LYS A 166 -8.60 13.65 -4.84
CA LYS A 166 -8.87 15.10 -4.84
C LYS A 166 -8.09 15.83 -3.76
N TYR A 167 -8.10 15.29 -2.54
CA TYR A 167 -7.37 15.88 -1.43
C TYR A 167 -5.86 15.96 -1.70
N LEU A 168 -5.26 14.87 -2.17
CA LEU A 168 -3.83 14.84 -2.45
C LEU A 168 -3.46 15.71 -3.67
N ALA A 169 -4.30 15.76 -4.71
CA ALA A 169 -4.08 16.65 -5.86
C ALA A 169 -3.99 18.12 -5.41
N ASP A 170 -4.95 18.57 -4.60
CA ASP A 170 -4.93 19.91 -4.00
C ASP A 170 -3.69 20.12 -3.11
N PHE A 171 -3.33 19.12 -2.30
CA PHE A 171 -2.17 19.17 -1.41
C PHE A 171 -0.83 19.31 -2.16
N TYR A 172 -0.65 18.59 -3.27
CA TYR A 172 0.55 18.67 -4.10
C TYR A 172 0.50 19.81 -5.13
N GLY A 173 -0.61 20.55 -5.23
CA GLY A 173 -0.75 21.64 -6.19
C GLY A 173 -0.83 21.17 -7.65
N VAL A 174 -1.40 19.99 -7.90
CA VAL A 174 -1.58 19.41 -9.24
C VAL A 174 -3.06 19.16 -9.53
N THR A 175 -3.41 18.93 -10.80
CA THR A 175 -4.78 18.56 -11.15
C THR A 175 -5.11 17.14 -10.70
N LEU A 176 -6.40 16.85 -10.50
CA LEU A 176 -6.86 15.50 -10.19
C LEU A 176 -6.46 14.51 -11.29
N GLU A 177 -6.57 14.93 -12.55
CA GLU A 177 -6.19 14.12 -13.72
C GLU A 177 -4.71 13.78 -13.67
N ARG A 178 -3.84 14.76 -13.37
CA ARG A 178 -2.39 14.52 -13.27
C ARG A 178 -2.04 13.57 -12.14
N LEU A 179 -2.68 13.70 -10.98
CA LEU A 179 -2.47 12.78 -9.86
C LEU A 179 -2.91 11.36 -10.25
N ALA A 180 -4.11 11.23 -10.83
CA ALA A 180 -4.65 9.95 -11.25
C ALA A 180 -3.76 9.26 -12.30
N GLU A 181 -3.32 9.99 -13.32
CA GLU A 181 -2.36 9.51 -14.33
C GLU A 181 -1.07 9.04 -13.69
N GLN A 182 -0.48 9.84 -12.80
CA GLN A 182 0.81 9.51 -12.18
C GLN A 182 0.69 8.29 -11.25
N THR A 183 -0.32 8.23 -10.37
CA THR A 183 -0.48 7.07 -9.47
C THR A 183 -0.83 5.80 -10.23
N THR A 184 -1.56 5.92 -11.35
CA THR A 184 -1.84 4.77 -12.24
C THR A 184 -0.56 4.32 -12.94
N ALA A 185 0.25 5.25 -13.45
CA ALA A 185 1.55 4.94 -14.06
C ALA A 185 2.48 4.24 -13.06
N ASN A 186 2.59 4.74 -11.83
CA ASN A 186 3.39 4.12 -10.77
C ASN A 186 2.94 2.68 -10.50
N PHE A 187 1.63 2.45 -10.39
CA PHE A 187 1.07 1.10 -10.17
C PHE A 187 1.39 0.17 -11.33
N MET A 188 1.18 0.63 -12.58
CA MET A 188 1.45 -0.13 -13.79
C MET A 188 2.93 -0.48 -13.93
N GLU A 189 3.83 0.47 -13.68
CA GLU A 189 5.28 0.25 -13.73
C GLU A 189 5.73 -0.71 -12.62
N PHE A 190 5.21 -0.55 -11.41
CA PHE A 190 5.58 -1.37 -10.27
C PHE A 190 5.22 -2.85 -10.47
N PHE A 191 4.00 -3.12 -10.94
CA PHE A 191 3.50 -4.47 -11.17
C PHE A 191 3.75 -5.01 -12.58
N GLY A 192 4.23 -4.18 -13.51
CA GLY A 192 4.38 -4.56 -14.92
C GLY A 192 3.05 -4.90 -15.60
N VAL A 193 1.96 -4.27 -15.18
CA VAL A 193 0.60 -4.49 -15.71
C VAL A 193 0.14 -3.34 -16.57
N VAL A 194 -0.73 -3.62 -17.54
CA VAL A 194 -1.38 -2.59 -18.35
C VAL A 194 -2.85 -2.54 -17.97
N VAL A 195 -3.31 -1.39 -17.47
CA VAL A 195 -4.73 -1.15 -17.28
C VAL A 195 -5.34 -0.85 -18.64
N ALA A 196 -6.30 -1.66 -19.08
CA ALA A 196 -7.03 -1.41 -20.31
C ALA A 196 -7.74 -0.04 -20.24
N GLU A 197 -7.71 0.74 -21.32
CA GLU A 197 -8.48 1.98 -21.37
C GLU A 197 -9.96 1.68 -21.10
N PRO A 198 -10.64 2.50 -20.28
CA PRO A 198 -12.08 2.38 -20.15
C PRO A 198 -12.69 2.56 -21.55
N PRO A 199 -13.74 1.79 -21.90
CA PRO A 199 -14.40 1.96 -23.19
C PRO A 199 -14.81 3.42 -23.35
N ALA A 200 -14.44 4.02 -24.49
CA ALA A 200 -14.78 5.41 -24.81
C ALA A 200 -16.27 5.62 -24.50
N SER A 201 -16.58 6.61 -23.67
CA SER A 201 -17.96 7.00 -23.38
C SER A 201 -18.67 7.19 -24.72
N ALA A 202 -19.69 6.38 -25.00
CA ALA A 202 -20.52 6.55 -26.18
C ALA A 202 -21.06 7.98 -26.15
N GLY A 203 -20.46 8.84 -26.97
CA GLY A 203 -20.88 10.22 -27.14
C GLY A 203 -22.35 10.19 -27.55
N GLY A 204 -23.19 10.81 -26.73
CA GLY A 204 -24.61 10.90 -27.00
C GLY A 204 -24.85 11.53 -28.37
N THR A 205 -25.51 10.79 -29.24
CA THR A 205 -26.36 11.39 -30.26
C THR A 205 -27.74 11.53 -29.67
N ASN A 206 -27.99 12.68 -29.02
CA ASN A 206 -29.34 13.23 -29.01
C ASN A 206 -29.69 13.54 -30.48
N GLN A 207 -30.54 12.73 -31.08
CA GLN A 207 -31.35 13.16 -32.22
C GLN A 207 -32.78 13.38 -31.70
N CYS A 208 -33.31 14.53 -32.12
CA CYS A 208 -34.61 15.09 -31.81
C CYS A 208 -35.80 14.15 -32.05
#